data_AF-A0A0F7NUD3-F1
#
_entry.id   AF-A0A0F7NUD3-F1
#
_cell.length_a   1.000
_cell.length_b   1.000
_cell.length_c   1.000
_cell.angle_alpha   90.00
_cell.angle_beta   90.00
_cell.angle_gamma   90.00
#
_symmetry.space_group_name_H-M   'P 1'
#
loop_
_entity.id
_entity.type
_entity.pdbx_description
1 polymer ?
#
loop_
_entity_poly.entity_id
_entity_poly.type
_entity_poly.pdbx_seq_one_letter_code
_entity_poly.pdbx_strand_id
1 'polypeptide(L)'
;AAGTGEFEAGISKNGQTREHALLAFTLGVKQLIVGVNKMDSSEPPYSEARYEEIKKEVSSYIKKIGYNPAAVAFVPISGWH
;
A
#
# COMPACT_ATOMS: atom_id res chain seq x y z
N ALA A 1 1.29 0.40 -6.14
CA ALA A 1 1.49 1.60 -6.97
C ALA A 1 0.13 2.21 -7.26
N ALA A 2 0.03 3.52 -7.46
CA ALA A 2 -1.26 4.21 -7.59
C ALA A 2 -1.92 4.07 -8.97
N GLY A 3 -1.15 3.67 -10.00
CA GLY A 3 -1.67 3.41 -11.34
C GLY A 3 -2.80 2.37 -11.35
N THR A 4 -3.76 2.58 -12.25
CA THR A 4 -4.88 1.67 -12.48
C THR A 4 -4.36 0.31 -12.95
N GLY A 5 -4.76 -0.78 -12.29
CA GLY A 5 -4.32 -2.15 -12.57
C GLY A 5 -3.05 -2.57 -11.83
N GLU A 6 -2.10 -1.65 -11.58
CA GLU A 6 -0.86 -1.97 -10.85
C GLU A 6 -1.11 -2.26 -9.36
N PHE A 7 -2.03 -1.51 -8.75
CA PHE A 7 -2.43 -1.75 -7.36
C PHE A 7 -3.14 -3.10 -7.21
N GLU A 8 -4.12 -3.36 -8.08
CA GLU A 8 -4.98 -4.53 -8.07
C GLU A 8 -4.16 -5.81 -8.30
N ALA A 9 -3.18 -5.76 -9.20
CA ALA A 9 -2.23 -6.85 -9.41
C ALA A 9 -1.37 -7.11 -8.15
N GLY A 10 -0.88 -6.04 -7.52
CA GLY A 10 -0.03 -6.09 -6.34
C GLY A 10 -0.73 -6.62 -5.08
N ILE A 11 -2.03 -6.38 -4.93
CA ILE A 11 -2.88 -6.87 -3.84
C ILE A 11 -3.67 -8.13 -4.21
N SER A 12 -3.47 -8.69 -5.41
CA SER A 12 -4.11 -9.95 -5.82
C SER A 12 -3.60 -11.14 -4.98
N LYS A 13 -4.21 -12.32 -5.15
CA LYS A 13 -3.75 -13.55 -4.48
C LYS A 13 -2.29 -13.91 -4.82
N ASN A 14 -1.85 -13.57 -6.03
CA ASN A 14 -0.47 -13.79 -6.50
C ASN A 14 0.39 -12.52 -6.33
N GLY A 15 -0.16 -11.50 -5.68
CA GLY A 15 0.45 -10.18 -5.54
C GLY A 15 1.52 -10.18 -4.46
N GLN A 16 2.70 -9.67 -4.80
CA GLN A 16 3.87 -9.62 -3.92
C GLN A 16 3.71 -8.67 -2.73
N THR A 17 2.82 -7.66 -2.81
CA THR A 17 2.60 -6.71 -1.70
C THR A 17 2.09 -7.43 -0.45
N ARG A 18 1.30 -8.48 -0.65
CA ARG A 18 0.76 -9.32 0.41
C ARG A 18 1.83 -10.16 1.09
N GLU A 19 2.60 -10.84 0.26
CA GLU A 19 3.67 -11.74 0.71
C GLU A 19 4.75 -10.97 1.49
N HIS A 20 5.21 -9.82 0.98
CA HIS A 20 6.20 -9.01 1.67
C HIS A 20 5.73 -8.48 3.02
N ALA A 21 4.48 -8.01 3.13
CA ALA A 21 3.95 -7.51 4.40
C ALA A 21 3.83 -8.64 5.45
N LEU A 22 3.42 -9.83 5.03
CA LEU A 22 3.37 -11.02 5.89
C LEU A 22 4.78 -11.43 6.33
N LEU A 23 5.72 -11.55 5.39
CA LEU A 23 7.11 -11.92 5.68
C LEU A 23 7.75 -10.94 6.68
N ALA A 24 7.61 -9.63 6.46
CA ALA A 24 8.10 -8.61 7.39
C ALA A 24 7.56 -8.80 8.81
N PHE A 25 6.27 -9.12 8.93
CA PHE A 25 5.64 -9.36 10.24
C PHE A 25 6.18 -10.63 10.90
N THR A 26 6.32 -11.72 10.14
CA THR A 26 6.86 -13.00 10.66
C THR A 26 8.31 -12.88 11.12
N LEU A 27 9.09 -12.00 10.51
CA LEU A 27 10.48 -11.70 10.90
C LEU A 27 10.59 -10.73 12.08
N GLY A 28 9.47 -10.28 12.66
CA GLY A 28 9.44 -9.42 13.84
C GLY A 28 9.54 -7.92 13.54
N VAL A 29 9.40 -7.50 12.28
CA VAL A 29 9.33 -6.07 11.93
C VAL A 29 7.97 -5.52 12.35
N LYS A 30 7.94 -4.76 13.45
CA LYS A 30 6.69 -4.20 14.02
C LYS A 30 6.37 -2.79 13.54
N GLN A 31 7.35 -2.10 12.97
CA GLN A 31 7.18 -0.75 12.41
C GLN A 31 7.09 -0.85 10.89
N LEU A 32 6.04 -0.28 10.31
CA LEU A 32 5.77 -0.31 8.88
C LEU A 32 5.41 1.09 8.41
N ILE A 33 5.96 1.47 7.25
CA ILE A 33 5.56 2.67 6.51
C ILE A 33 5.11 2.20 5.12
N VAL A 34 3.98 2.71 4.65
CA VAL A 34 3.43 2.40 3.33
C VAL A 34 3.61 3.61 2.42
N GLY A 35 4.55 3.51 1.48
CA GLY A 35 4.71 4.49 0.40
C GLY A 35 3.75 4.18 -0.74
N VAL A 36 2.73 5.01 -0.95
CA VAL A 36 1.84 4.91 -2.11
C VAL A 36 2.54 5.61 -3.28
N ASN A 37 3.31 4.82 -4.03
CA ASN A 37 4.17 5.31 -5.11
C ASN A 37 3.42 5.48 -6.46
N LYS A 38 4.00 6.28 -7.37
CA LYS A 38 3.49 6.65 -8.70
C LYS A 38 2.18 7.44 -8.65
N MET A 39 2.02 8.34 -7.68
CA MET A 39 0.82 9.19 -7.59
C MET A 39 0.63 10.10 -8.81
N ASP A 40 1.70 10.42 -9.53
CA ASP A 40 1.67 11.14 -10.81
C ASP A 40 0.95 10.37 -11.92
N SER A 41 0.93 9.02 -11.86
CA SER A 41 0.30 8.16 -12.85
C SER A 41 -1.14 7.77 -12.51
N SER A 42 -1.74 8.33 -11.46
CA SER A 42 -3.17 8.14 -11.21
C SER A 42 -4.00 8.93 -12.23
N GLU A 43 -5.27 8.58 -12.39
CA GLU A 43 -6.21 9.33 -13.23
C GLU A 43 -7.33 9.93 -12.36
N PRO A 44 -7.40 11.27 -12.20
CA PRO A 44 -6.42 12.28 -12.61
C PRO A 44 -5.08 12.19 -11.83
N PRO A 45 -3.97 12.81 -12.30
CA PRO A 45 -2.70 12.82 -11.57
C PRO A 45 -2.85 13.34 -10.15
N TYR A 46 -2.19 12.70 -9.19
CA TYR A 46 -2.27 12.98 -7.76
C TYR A 46 -3.70 12.92 -7.20
N SER A 47 -4.50 11.97 -7.66
CA SER A 47 -5.89 11.76 -7.22
C SER A 47 -5.94 11.32 -5.75
N GLU A 48 -6.48 12.18 -4.90
CA GLU A 48 -6.73 11.88 -3.48
C GLU A 48 -7.70 10.69 -3.32
N ALA A 49 -8.71 10.60 -4.19
CA ALA A 49 -9.67 9.49 -4.15
C ALA A 49 -8.97 8.13 -4.37
N ARG A 50 -8.02 8.07 -5.30
CA ARG A 50 -7.23 6.85 -5.56
C ARG A 50 -6.32 6.51 -4.37
N TYR A 51 -5.71 7.52 -3.75
CA TYR A 51 -4.91 7.32 -2.55
C TYR A 51 -5.74 6.77 -1.38
N GLU A 52 -6.91 7.35 -1.10
CA GLU A 52 -7.78 6.90 0.00
C GLU A 52 -8.35 5.49 -0.24
N GLU A 53 -8.65 5.13 -1.49
CA GLU A 53 -9.01 3.76 -1.89
C GLU A 53 -7.89 2.77 -1.51
N ILE A 54 -6.66 3.03 -1.98
CA ILE A 54 -5.49 2.18 -1.73
C ILE A 54 -5.21 2.08 -0.23
N LYS A 55 -5.22 3.21 0.47
CA LYS A 55 -5.00 3.27 1.92
C LYS A 55 -6.02 2.43 2.68
N LYS A 56 -7.30 2.50 2.32
CA LYS A 56 -8.36 1.71 2.94
C LYS A 56 -8.16 0.21 2.74
N GLU A 57 -7.86 -0.21 1.52
CA GLU A 57 -7.64 -1.61 1.20
C GLU A 57 -6.40 -2.18 1.89
N VAL A 58 -5.27 -1.47 1.81
CA VAL A 58 -4.02 -1.87 2.46
C VAL A 58 -4.18 -1.88 3.98
N SER A 59 -4.87 -0.90 4.57
CA SER A 59 -5.18 -0.87 6.01
C SER A 59 -5.97 -2.10 6.47
N SER A 60 -6.99 -2.51 5.69
CA SER A 60 -7.77 -3.72 5.97
C SER A 60 -6.88 -4.98 5.92
N TYR A 61 -5.96 -5.01 4.95
CA TYR A 61 -5.07 -6.15 4.76
C TYR A 61 -4.02 -6.28 5.86
N ILE A 62 -3.28 -5.21 6.18
CA ILE A 62 -2.25 -5.24 7.23
C ILE A 62 -2.85 -5.51 8.62
N LYS A 63 -4.11 -5.09 8.85
CA LYS A 63 -4.86 -5.44 10.06
C LYS A 63 -5.09 -6.94 10.19
N LYS A 64 -5.34 -7.65 9.08
CA LYS A 64 -5.49 -9.12 9.07
C LYS A 64 -4.16 -9.83 9.32
N ILE A 65 -3.04 -9.26 8.89
CA ILE A 65 -1.70 -9.79 9.18
C ILE A 65 -1.38 -9.68 10.68
N GLY A 66 -1.80 -8.57 11.31
CA GLY A 66 -1.56 -8.32 12.74
C GLY A 66 -0.94 -6.95 13.04
N TYR A 67 -0.70 -6.10 12.04
CA TYR A 67 -0.29 -4.72 12.26
C TYR A 67 -1.45 -3.88 12.79
N ASN A 68 -1.12 -2.84 13.58
CA ASN A 68 -2.07 -1.79 13.93
C ASN A 68 -2.08 -0.70 12.83
N PRO A 69 -3.16 -0.56 12.03
CA PRO A 69 -3.20 0.43 10.95
C PRO A 69 -3.04 1.88 11.43
N ALA A 70 -3.45 2.18 12.67
CA ALA A 70 -3.31 3.53 13.23
C ALA A 70 -1.85 3.91 13.51
N ALA A 71 -0.95 2.93 13.64
CA ALA A 71 0.48 3.16 13.85
C ALA A 71 1.29 3.15 12.54
N VAL A 72 0.65 2.86 11.41
CA VAL A 72 1.31 2.76 10.10
C VAL A 72 1.08 4.06 9.35
N ALA A 73 2.18 4.75 9.01
CA ALA A 73 2.12 5.95 8.19
C ALA A 73 1.90 5.57 6.72
N PHE A 74 0.93 6.21 6.08
CA PHE A 74 0.71 6.15 4.64
C PHE A 74 1.21 7.46 4.04
N VAL A 75 2.13 7.37 3.08
CA VAL A 75 2.76 8.55 2.47
C VAL A 75 2.56 8.48 0.95
N PRO A 76 1.82 9.42 0.35
CA PRO A 76 1.75 9.53 -1.11
C PRO A 76 3.08 10.06 -1.64
N ILE A 77 3.70 9.33 -2.56
CA ILE A 77 4.99 9.69 -3.16
C ILE A 77 4.99 9.45 -4.68
N SER A 78 5.90 10.13 -5.38
CA SER A 78 6.37 9.70 -6.69
C SER A 78 7.86 9.42 -6.56
N GLY A 79 8.30 8.22 -6.94
CA GLY A 79 9.73 7.90 -6.95
C GLY A 79 10.46 8.45 -8.16
N TRP A 80 9.71 9.01 -9.13
CA TRP A 80 10.25 9.56 -10.37
C TRP A 80 10.44 11.09 -10.30
N HIS A 81 9.63 11.77 -9.49
CA HIS A 81 9.67 13.22 -9.24
C HIS A 81 9.96 13.48 -7.77
#